data_AF-A0A1M3PII2-F1
#
_entry.id   AF-A0A1M3PII2-F1
#
_cell.length_a   1.000
_cell.length_b   1.000
_cell.length_c   1.000
_cell.angle_alpha   90.00
_cell.angle_beta   90.00
_cell.angle_gamma   90.00
#
_symmetry.space_group_name_H-M   'P 1'
#
loop_
_entity.id
_entity.type
_entity.pdbx_description
1 polymer ?
#
loop_
_entity_poly.entity_id
_entity_poly.type
_entity_poly.pdbx_seq_one_letter_code
_entity_poly.pdbx_strand_id
1 'polypeptide(L)' 'MTYWTVSRHLGSSLYTVDGAESKEAALLDIYRDAIRDGNFSLAPLREKWWQFWRPVEYDDFEKKLLPYQKEIRP' A
#
# COMPACT_ATOMS: atom_id res chain seq x y z
N MET A 1 -18.54 16.49 -10.79
CA MET A 1 -17.33 15.71 -10.50
C MET A 1 -17.53 15.12 -9.12
N THR A 2 -17.45 13.78 -9.02
CA THR A 2 -17.60 13.09 -7.73
C THR A 2 -16.20 12.92 -7.17
N TYR A 3 -15.93 13.57 -6.04
CA TYR A 3 -14.67 13.43 -5.34
C TYR A 3 -14.82 12.35 -4.26
N TRP A 4 -13.76 11.57 -4.08
CA TRP A 4 -13.72 10.52 -3.08
C TRP A 4 -12.84 10.94 -1.91
N THR A 5 -13.41 10.87 -0.72
CA THR A 5 -12.68 10.96 0.55
C THR A 5 -12.54 9.56 1.11
N VAL A 6 -11.31 9.13 1.38
CA VAL A 6 -11.03 7.83 1.98
C VAL A 6 -10.14 8.04 3.21
N SER A 7 -10.50 7.37 4.30
CA SER A 7 -9.70 7.33 5.51
C SER A 7 -9.41 5.88 5.87
N ARG A 8 -8.16 5.56 6.21
CA ARG A 8 -7.76 4.21 6.60
C ARG A 8 -6.67 4.24 7.67
N HIS A 9 -6.83 3.37 8.67
CA HIS A 9 -5.78 3.10 9.63
C HIS A 9 -4.76 2.11 9.02
N LEU A 10 -3.49 2.51 9.05
CA LEU A 10 -2.34 1.67 8.68
C LEU A 10 -1.31 1.78 9.80
N GLY A 11 -1.02 0.65 10.46
CA GLY A 11 -0.25 0.63 11.70
C GLY A 11 -0.99 1.39 12.82
N SER A 12 -0.28 2.31 13.47
CA SER A 12 -0.83 3.21 14.50
C SER A 12 -1.39 4.53 13.94
N SER A 13 -1.25 4.77 12.63
CA SER A 13 -1.53 6.07 12.01
C SER A 13 -2.81 6.04 11.18
N LEU A 14 -3.56 7.16 11.19
CA LEU A 14 -4.73 7.37 10.33
C LEU A 14 -4.31 8.21 9.12
N TYR A 15 -4.50 7.66 7.93
CA TYR A 15 -4.29 8.37 6.67
C TYR A 15 -5.63 8.75 6.08
N THR A 16 -5.76 10.00 5.65
CA THR A 16 -6.97 10.51 4.99
C THR A 16 -6.56 11.21 3.72
N VAL A 17 -7.19 10.84 2.62
CA VAL A 17 -7.08 11.53 1.33
C VAL A 17 -8.45 12.06 0.97
N ASP A 18 -8.50 13.34 0.62
CA ASP A 18 -9.70 14.03 0.16
C ASP A 18 -9.51 14.52 -1.27
N GLY A 19 -10.61 14.61 -2.03
CA GLY A 19 -10.56 15.17 -3.38
C GLY A 19 -10.05 14.23 -4.49
N ALA A 20 -9.95 12.93 -4.24
CA ALA A 20 -9.44 12.00 -5.26
C ALA A 20 -10.45 11.75 -6.39
N GLU A 21 -9.94 11.60 -7.61
CA GLU A 21 -10.74 11.32 -8.81
C GLU A 21 -11.39 9.92 -8.78
N SER A 22 -10.80 8.99 -8.04
CA SER A 22 -11.34 7.65 -7.82
C SER A 22 -10.98 7.11 -6.44
N LYS A 23 -11.78 6.15 -5.96
CA LYS A 23 -11.51 5.44 -4.70
C LYS A 23 -10.16 4.71 -4.73
N GLU A 24 -9.80 4.16 -5.87
CA GLU A 24 -8.52 3.44 -6.06
C GLU A 24 -7.33 4.40 -5.99
N ALA A 25 -7.45 5.60 -6.57
CA ALA A 25 -6.42 6.64 -6.47
C ALA A 25 -6.25 7.10 -5.02
N ALA A 26 -7.34 7.38 -4.31
CA ALA A 26 -7.30 7.73 -2.88
C ALA A 26 -6.61 6.65 -2.04
N LEU A 27 -6.92 5.38 -2.30
CA LEU A 27 -6.28 4.27 -1.62
C LEU A 27 -4.78 4.21 -1.94
N LEU A 28 -4.40 4.33 -3.21
CA LEU A 28 -3.00 4.29 -3.61
C LEU A 28 -2.18 5.38 -2.90
N ASP A 29 -2.72 6.60 -2.79
CA ASP A 29 -2.09 7.71 -2.09
C ASP A 29 -1.92 7.43 -0.59
N ILE A 30 -2.97 6.92 0.08
CA ILE A 30 -2.90 6.50 1.48
C ILE A 30 -1.79 5.47 1.70
N TYR A 31 -1.74 4.42 0.87
CA TYR A 31 -0.74 3.37 1.00
C TYR A 31 0.67 3.86 0.67
N ARG A 32 0.80 4.77 -0.29
CA ARG A 32 2.07 5.42 -0.61
C ARG A 32 2.61 6.22 0.58
N ASP A 33 1.78 7.06 1.20
CA ASP A 33 2.17 7.82 2.38
C ASP A 33 2.52 6.89 3.54
N ALA A 34 1.74 5.82 3.75
CA ALA A 34 2.04 4.85 4.80
C ALA A 34 3.34 4.07 4.58
N ILE A 35 3.73 3.79 3.33
CA ILE A 35 5.04 3.19 2.99
C ILE A 35 6.16 4.18 3.27
N ARG A 36 6.00 5.45 2.85
CA ARG A 36 6.98 6.51 3.11
C ARG A 36 7.24 6.68 4.60
N ASP A 37 6.17 6.64 5.40
CA ASP A 37 6.24 6.84 6.84
C ASP A 37 6.63 5.55 7.59
N GLY A 38 6.87 4.43 6.88
CA GLY A 38 7.26 3.13 7.45
C GLY A 38 6.14 2.42 8.22
N ASN A 39 4.91 2.90 8.14
CA ASN A 39 3.74 2.35 8.81
C ASN A 39 3.06 1.21 8.02
N PHE A 40 3.48 0.99 6.77
CA PHE A 40 3.02 -0.11 5.95
C PHE A 40 4.18 -0.73 5.16
N SER A 41 4.18 -2.06 5.07
CA SER A 41 5.11 -2.82 4.23
C SER A 41 4.34 -3.95 3.54
N LEU A 42 4.60 -4.16 2.24
CA LEU A 42 4.04 -5.30 1.54
C LEU A 42 4.55 -6.61 2.15
N ALA A 43 3.67 -7.60 2.22
CA ALA A 43 4.07 -8.91 2.69
C ALA A 43 5.16 -9.49 1.76
N PRO A 44 6.24 -10.05 2.31
CA PRO A 44 7.23 -10.72 1.49
C PRO A 44 6.60 -11.95 0.80
N LEU A 45 6.93 -12.14 -0.47
CA LEU A 45 6.48 -13.30 -1.23
C LEU A 45 7.06 -14.60 -0.66
N ARG A 46 6.47 -15.71 -1.08
CA ARG A 46 6.95 -17.05 -0.78
C ARG A 46 8.32 -17.29 -1.43
N GLU A 47 9.33 -17.52 -0.60
CA GLU A 47 10.69 -17.86 -1.04
C GLU A 47 11.01 -19.34 -0.86
N LYS A 48 10.37 -19.98 0.13
CA LYS A 48 10.61 -21.38 0.50
C LYS A 48 9.33 -22.20 0.39
N TRP A 49 9.49 -23.49 0.12
CA TRP A 49 8.35 -24.40 -0.06
C TRP A 49 7.50 -24.52 1.22
N TRP A 50 8.08 -24.39 2.41
CA TRP A 50 7.35 -24.47 3.68
C TRP A 50 6.55 -23.21 4.03
N GLN A 51 6.74 -22.09 3.31
CA GLN A 51 6.00 -20.84 3.52
C GLN A 51 4.67 -20.82 2.75
N PHE A 52 3.84 -21.86 2.91
CA PHE A 52 2.59 -21.99 2.15
C PHE A 52 1.54 -20.92 2.48
N TRP A 53 1.66 -20.24 3.62
CA TRP A 53 0.79 -19.14 4.02
C TRP A 53 1.19 -17.80 3.39
N ARG A 54 2.35 -17.72 2.72
CA ARG A 54 2.77 -16.50 2.04
C ARG A 54 2.19 -16.47 0.62
N PRO A 55 1.84 -15.27 0.11
CA PRO A 55 1.44 -15.11 -1.27
C PRO A 55 2.59 -15.50 -2.21
N VAL A 56 2.24 -16.09 -3.36
CA VAL A 56 3.20 -16.46 -4.40
C VAL A 56 3.49 -15.28 -5.33
N GLU A 57 2.51 -14.40 -5.52
CA GLU A 57 2.60 -13.19 -6.32
C GLU A 57 1.89 -12.02 -5.63
N TYR A 58 2.24 -10.81 -6.05
CA TYR A 58 1.55 -9.59 -5.64
C TYR A 58 0.30 -9.38 -6.49
N ASP A 59 -0.76 -8.87 -5.86
CA ASP A 59 -1.95 -8.44 -6.59
C ASP A 59 -1.64 -7.19 -7.45
N ASP A 60 -2.48 -6.89 -8.44
CA ASP A 60 -2.28 -5.74 -9.33
C ASP A 60 -2.21 -4.40 -8.58
N PHE A 61 -2.89 -4.29 -7.44
CA PHE A 61 -2.78 -3.14 -6.55
C PHE A 61 -1.42 -3.09 -5.84
N GLU A 62 -0.96 -4.20 -5.27
CA GLU A 62 0.33 -4.28 -4.58
C GLU A 62 1.50 -4.06 -5.55
N LYS A 63 1.39 -4.54 -6.78
CA LYS A 63 2.35 -4.27 -7.86
C LYS A 63 2.53 -2.76 -8.11
N LYS A 64 1.46 -1.96 -8.02
CA LYS A 64 1.53 -0.49 -8.13
C LYS A 64 2.25 0.17 -6.95
N LEU A 65 2.33 -0.51 -5.80
CA LEU A 65 2.99 -0.02 -4.60
C LEU A 65 4.49 -0.38 -4.53
N LEU A 66 4.93 -1.40 -5.27
CA LEU A 66 6.33 -1.85 -5.29
C LEU A 66 7.38 -0.75 -5.56
N PRO A 67 7.15 0.23 -6.45
CA PRO A 67 8.12 1.30 -6.68
C PRO A 67 8.40 2.13 -5.41
N TYR A 68 7.38 2.37 -4.60
CA TYR A 68 7.47 3.21 -3.40
C TYR A 68 8.12 2.49 -2.22
N GLN A 69 8.08 1.16 -2.18
CA GLN A 69 8.75 0.37 -1.15
C GLN A 69 10.29 0.41 -1.28
N LYS A 70 10.80 0.63 -2.51
CA LYS A 70 12.24 0.63 -2.80
C LYS A 70 12.94 1.94 -2.43
N GLU A 71 12.22 3.01 -2.14
CA GLU A 71 12.82 4.33 -1.82
C GLU A 71 13.43 4.40 -0.40
N ILE A 72 13.41 3.31 0.38
CA ILE A 72 14.13 3.22 1.66
C ILE A 72 15.57 2.72 1.42
N ARG A 73 16.42 3.57 0.82
CA ARG A 73 17.88 3.68 1.04
C ARG A 73 18.40 4.90 0.27
N PRO A 74 19.19 5.78 0.90
CA PRO A 74 20.49 5.43 1.50
C PRO A 74 20.49 5.32 3.03
#